data_AF-A0A081ANJ7-F1
#
_entry.id   AF-A0A081ANJ7-F1
#
_cell.length_a   1.000
_cell.length_b   1.000
_cell.length_c   1.000
_cell.angle_alpha   90.00
_cell.angle_beta   90.00
_cell.angle_gamma   90.00
#
_symmetry.space_group_name_H-M   'P 1'
#
loop_
_entity.id
_entity.type
_entity.pdbx_description
1 polymer ?
#
loop_
_entity_poly.entity_id
_entity_poly.type
_entity_poly.pdbx_seq_one_letter_code
_entity_poly.pdbx_strand_id
1 'polypeptide(L)'
;MQMLDADEVQELMKCTYTSKLLFQRTHLLRNYGFWGFSALANEFDQFASLGQSTVEVSPKVAIGHVSLLSHVEEKPLGLFAAENLACNEFLGEYTGVIKVGVSEMNEFDPYGISYPSVYEGGDLYVSASEYGNIIRCINHSATPNARFVPMVHNGILRIFCFVLQDIKQGDQIFVNYGPSYWKSTGIEPVEFHEQTEPVRVQ
;
A
#
# COMPACT_ATOMS: atom_id res chain seq x y z
N MET A 1 17.34 14.48 5.44
CA MET A 1 16.10 14.18 4.69
C MET A 1 15.17 15.35 4.94
N GLN A 2 14.79 16.11 3.91
CA GLN A 2 13.82 17.20 4.05
C GLN A 2 12.42 16.59 4.02
N MET A 3 11.59 16.91 5.01
CA MET A 3 10.18 16.52 5.01
C MET A 3 9.47 17.37 3.95
N LEU A 4 8.84 16.71 2.99
CA LEU A 4 8.02 17.38 1.98
C LEU A 4 6.67 17.75 2.58
N ASP A 5 6.13 18.89 2.19
CA ASP A 5 4.74 19.23 2.55
C ASP A 5 3.73 18.46 1.68
N ALA A 6 2.43 18.59 2.00
CA ALA A 6 1.39 17.85 1.31
C ALA A 6 1.31 18.21 -0.19
N ASP A 7 1.58 19.46 -0.58
CA ASP A 7 1.49 19.90 -1.97
C ASP A 7 2.65 19.35 -2.79
N GLU A 8 3.86 19.37 -2.25
CA GLU A 8 5.04 18.74 -2.86
C GLU A 8 4.85 17.22 -3.02
N VAL A 9 4.27 16.57 -2.01
CA VAL A 9 3.96 15.13 -2.04
C VAL A 9 2.93 14.81 -3.12
N GLN A 10 1.89 15.63 -3.29
CA GLN A 10 0.89 15.46 -4.35
C GLN A 10 1.49 15.60 -5.74
N GLU A 11 2.32 16.63 -5.96
CA GLU A 11 2.99 16.86 -7.24
C GLU A 11 3.90 15.67 -7.59
N LEU A 12 4.66 15.15 -6.61
CA LEU A 12 5.57 14.03 -6.82
C LEU A 12 4.82 12.74 -7.14
N MET A 13 3.77 12.42 -6.37
CA MET A 13 2.95 11.22 -6.57
C MET A 13 1.99 11.32 -7.77
N LYS A 14 1.83 12.52 -8.35
CA LYS A 14 0.86 12.82 -9.40
C LYS A 14 -0.57 12.36 -9.02
N CYS A 15 -0.95 12.53 -7.75
CA CYS A 15 -2.30 12.26 -7.27
C CYS A 15 -2.73 13.26 -6.20
N THR A 16 -4.04 13.33 -5.94
CA THR A 16 -4.58 14.12 -4.83
C THR A 16 -4.34 13.38 -3.53
N TYR A 17 -3.78 14.07 -2.53
CA TYR A 17 -3.55 13.47 -1.23
C TYR A 17 -4.89 13.26 -0.51
N THR A 18 -5.09 12.07 0.05
CA THR A 18 -6.22 11.80 0.94
C THR A 18 -5.76 10.96 2.12
N SER A 19 -6.22 11.30 3.33
CA SER A 19 -6.10 10.46 4.53
C SER A 19 -7.36 9.63 4.77
N LYS A 20 -8.30 9.63 3.81
CA LYS A 20 -9.61 8.99 3.92
C LYS A 20 -9.82 8.04 2.75
N LEU A 21 -10.49 6.93 3.06
CA LEU A 21 -11.08 6.05 2.08
C LEU A 21 -12.27 6.76 1.42
N LEU A 22 -12.28 6.78 0.10
CA LEU A 22 -13.33 7.39 -0.73
C LEU A 22 -14.15 6.29 -1.40
N PHE A 23 -15.39 6.59 -1.77
CA PHE A 23 -16.26 5.67 -2.51
C PHE A 23 -16.54 6.25 -3.88
N GLN A 24 -16.27 5.49 -4.95
CA GLN A 24 -16.46 5.95 -6.33
C GLN A 24 -17.92 6.38 -6.62
N ARG A 25 -18.88 5.69 -5.99
CA ARG A 25 -20.32 5.89 -6.23
C ARG A 25 -21.06 5.92 -4.91
N THR A 26 -22.05 6.80 -4.78
CA THR A 26 -22.83 6.96 -3.54
C THR A 26 -23.54 5.67 -3.10
N HIS A 27 -23.94 4.79 -4.03
CA HIS A 27 -24.59 3.53 -3.67
C HIS A 27 -23.65 2.57 -2.94
N LEU A 28 -22.33 2.62 -3.22
CA LEU A 28 -21.33 1.83 -2.50
C LEU A 28 -21.34 2.21 -1.02
N LEU A 29 -21.34 3.51 -0.73
CA LEU A 29 -21.45 4.02 0.65
C LEU A 29 -22.78 3.64 1.31
N ARG A 30 -23.91 3.81 0.61
CA ARG A 30 -25.24 3.52 1.17
C ARG A 30 -25.44 2.05 1.51
N ASN A 31 -24.86 1.15 0.72
CA ASN A 31 -25.01 -0.29 0.88
C ASN A 31 -23.93 -0.92 1.76
N TYR A 32 -23.00 -0.12 2.30
CA TYR A 32 -21.81 -0.61 3.00
C TYR A 32 -22.13 -1.61 4.12
N GLY A 33 -23.19 -1.36 4.89
CA GLY A 33 -23.63 -2.24 5.99
C GLY A 33 -24.04 -3.65 5.56
N PHE A 34 -24.18 -3.93 4.26
CA PHE A 34 -24.58 -5.22 3.71
C PHE A 34 -23.44 -5.97 3.00
N TRP A 35 -22.23 -5.41 3.01
CA TRP A 35 -21.16 -5.92 2.14
C TRP A 35 -20.69 -7.33 2.50
N GLY A 36 -20.64 -7.65 3.79
CA GLY A 36 -20.03 -8.88 4.29
C GLY A 36 -18.53 -8.95 3.97
N PHE A 37 -17.71 -9.38 4.92
CA PHE A 37 -16.26 -9.46 4.72
C PHE A 37 -15.81 -10.90 4.80
N SER A 38 -14.86 -11.28 3.95
CA SER A 38 -14.23 -12.60 4.04
C SER A 38 -13.53 -12.72 5.39
N ALA A 39 -13.61 -13.90 6.02
CA ALA A 39 -13.14 -14.17 7.37
C ALA A 39 -11.61 -14.11 7.49
N LEU A 40 -11.03 -12.91 7.40
CA LEU A 40 -9.66 -12.60 7.84
C LEU A 40 -9.58 -12.41 9.37
N ALA A 41 -10.64 -12.85 10.08
CA ALA A 41 -10.90 -12.67 11.50
C ALA A 41 -9.72 -13.04 12.42
N ASN A 42 -8.95 -14.07 12.03
CA ASN A 42 -7.94 -14.66 12.90
C ASN A 42 -6.62 -13.88 12.98
N GLU A 43 -6.36 -12.94 12.06
CA GLU A 43 -5.17 -12.06 12.12
C GLU A 43 -5.44 -10.73 12.82
N PHE A 44 -6.70 -10.42 13.14
CA PHE A 44 -7.10 -9.14 13.72
C PHE A 44 -6.68 -8.95 15.17
N ASP A 45 -6.59 -10.02 15.95
CA ASP A 45 -6.32 -9.93 17.38
C ASP A 45 -4.88 -9.50 17.71
N GLN A 46 -3.91 -9.72 16.82
CA GLN A 46 -2.50 -9.35 17.07
C GLN A 46 -2.22 -7.85 16.89
N PHE A 47 -3.02 -7.16 16.08
CA PHE A 47 -2.83 -5.74 15.74
C PHE A 47 -3.92 -4.83 16.33
N ALA A 48 -4.76 -5.40 17.20
CA ALA A 48 -5.95 -4.79 17.79
C ALA A 48 -5.67 -3.59 18.73
N SER A 49 -4.41 -3.19 18.93
CA SER A 49 -4.03 -2.05 19.76
C SER A 49 -3.84 -0.74 18.99
N LEU A 50 -4.37 -0.60 17.77
CA LEU A 50 -4.60 0.72 17.18
C LEU A 50 -5.57 1.48 18.10
N GLY A 51 -5.01 2.26 19.03
CA GLY A 51 -5.76 3.09 19.97
C GLY A 51 -6.71 4.04 19.25
N GLN A 52 -7.62 4.67 19.99
CA GLN A 52 -8.65 5.57 19.45
C GLN A 52 -8.11 6.84 18.74
N SER A 53 -6.78 7.03 18.69
CA SER A 53 -6.11 8.16 18.06
C SER A 53 -5.87 7.88 16.57
N THR A 54 -6.27 8.84 15.75
CA THR A 54 -6.11 9.01 14.31
C THR A 54 -5.22 7.98 13.56
N VAL A 55 -5.79 7.40 12.49
CA VAL A 55 -5.11 6.56 11.51
C VAL A 55 -4.27 7.44 10.57
N GLU A 56 -3.27 8.10 11.13
CA GLU A 56 -2.32 8.94 10.38
C GLU A 56 -1.15 8.10 9.87
N VAL A 57 -0.53 8.57 8.79
CA VAL A 57 0.71 7.96 8.30
C VAL A 57 1.83 8.24 9.32
N SER A 58 2.64 7.24 9.60
CA SER A 58 3.75 7.33 10.54
C SER A 58 4.71 8.46 10.15
N PRO A 59 5.13 9.32 11.10
CA PRO A 59 6.14 10.34 10.81
C PRO A 59 7.54 9.74 10.57
N LYS A 60 7.71 8.43 10.83
CA LYS A 60 8.96 7.70 10.61
C LYS A 60 9.12 7.16 9.20
N VAL A 61 8.29 7.58 8.26
CA VAL A 61 8.44 7.20 6.84
C VAL A 61 8.50 8.43 5.95
N ALA A 62 9.20 8.31 4.83
CA ALA A 62 9.31 9.36 3.83
C ALA A 62 9.37 8.77 2.41
N ILE A 63 8.93 9.54 1.42
CA ILE A 63 9.06 9.16 0.00
C ILE A 63 10.42 9.59 -0.54
N GLY A 64 10.98 8.79 -1.45
CA GLY A 64 12.23 9.07 -2.12
C GLY A 64 12.30 8.44 -3.51
N HIS A 65 13.27 8.83 -4.32
CA HIS A 65 13.46 8.26 -5.66
C HIS A 65 14.16 6.90 -5.60
N VAL A 66 13.78 6.00 -6.50
CA VAL A 66 14.29 4.61 -6.57
C VAL A 66 15.04 4.36 -7.87
N SER A 67 16.37 4.45 -7.86
CA SER A 67 17.17 4.31 -9.09
C SER A 67 16.98 2.98 -9.82
N LEU A 68 16.69 1.88 -9.10
CA LEU A 68 16.55 0.54 -9.69
C LEU A 68 15.39 0.46 -10.70
N LEU A 69 14.34 1.24 -10.52
CA LEU A 69 13.15 1.23 -11.38
C LEU A 69 13.19 2.27 -12.51
N SER A 70 14.32 2.95 -12.72
CA SER A 70 14.47 4.01 -13.74
C SER A 70 14.28 3.52 -15.18
N HIS A 71 14.37 2.21 -15.41
CA HIS A 71 14.08 1.58 -16.70
C HIS A 71 12.59 1.28 -16.91
N VAL A 72 11.78 1.38 -15.84
CA VAL A 72 10.32 1.17 -15.84
C VAL A 72 9.59 2.51 -15.86
N GLU A 73 10.04 3.48 -15.07
CA GLU A 73 9.45 4.81 -14.93
C GLU A 73 10.54 5.89 -14.94
N GLU A 74 10.24 7.10 -15.44
CA GLU A 74 11.21 8.20 -15.55
C GLU A 74 11.69 8.72 -14.18
N LYS A 75 10.85 8.63 -13.13
CA LYS A 75 11.15 9.10 -11.76
C LYS A 75 10.45 8.23 -10.71
N PRO A 76 10.76 6.94 -10.63
CA PRO A 76 10.10 6.00 -9.71
C PRO A 76 10.29 6.45 -8.26
N LEU A 77 9.24 6.28 -7.48
CA LEU A 77 9.22 6.57 -6.06
C LEU A 77 9.23 5.29 -5.23
N GLY A 78 9.71 5.42 -4.00
CA GLY A 78 9.72 4.39 -2.97
C GLY A 78 9.37 5.01 -1.62
N LEU A 79 8.88 4.20 -0.69
CA LEU A 79 8.73 4.59 0.72
C LEU A 79 9.93 4.08 1.51
N PHE A 80 10.51 4.94 2.33
CA PHE A 80 11.73 4.67 3.09
C PHE A 80 11.52 4.92 4.58
N ALA A 81 12.24 4.17 5.41
CA ALA A 81 12.30 4.39 6.84
C ALA A 81 13.07 5.69 7.16
N ALA A 82 12.40 6.70 7.69
CA ALA A 82 12.99 7.95 8.15
C ALA A 82 13.78 7.77 9.46
N GLU A 83 13.39 6.79 10.24
CA GLU A 83 13.98 6.34 11.51
C GLU A 83 13.92 4.81 11.57
N ASN A 84 14.53 4.19 12.58
CA ASN A 84 14.37 2.75 12.79
C ASN A 84 12.90 2.41 13.09
N LEU A 85 12.40 1.38 12.42
CA LEU A 85 11.06 0.84 12.59
C LEU A 85 11.16 -0.55 13.24
N ALA A 86 10.35 -0.79 14.26
CA ALA A 86 10.27 -2.08 14.93
C ALA A 86 9.30 -3.04 14.23
N CYS A 87 9.51 -4.35 14.40
CA CYS A 87 8.53 -5.37 14.04
C CYS A 87 7.13 -5.03 14.60
N ASN A 88 6.09 -5.23 13.78
CA ASN A 88 4.68 -4.88 14.04
C ASN A 88 4.37 -3.39 14.19
N GLU A 89 5.31 -2.50 13.89
CA GLU A 89 5.05 -1.06 13.88
C GLU A 89 4.06 -0.68 12.77
N PHE A 90 3.06 0.14 13.12
CA PHE A 90 2.05 0.65 12.20
C PHE A 90 2.63 1.77 11.35
N LEU A 91 2.43 1.70 10.03
CA LEU A 91 2.94 2.70 9.09
C LEU A 91 1.86 3.65 8.57
N GLY A 92 0.63 3.19 8.42
CA GLY A 92 -0.46 3.99 7.86
C GLY A 92 -1.53 3.15 7.18
N GLU A 93 -2.63 3.80 6.80
CA GLU A 93 -3.67 3.19 5.95
C GLU A 93 -3.33 3.37 4.47
N TYR A 94 -3.52 2.31 3.68
CA TYR A 94 -3.55 2.41 2.23
C TYR A 94 -4.91 2.99 1.81
N THR A 95 -4.93 4.29 1.56
CA THR A 95 -6.15 5.03 1.20
C THR A 95 -6.26 5.22 -0.30
N GLY A 96 -7.50 5.33 -0.77
CA GLY A 96 -7.81 5.71 -2.14
C GLY A 96 -9.31 5.62 -2.39
N VAL A 97 -9.69 5.34 -3.63
CA VAL A 97 -11.09 5.22 -4.04
C VAL A 97 -11.49 3.74 -4.10
N ILE A 98 -12.49 3.34 -3.32
CA ILE A 98 -13.13 2.03 -3.49
C ILE A 98 -13.92 2.03 -4.80
N LYS A 99 -13.58 1.06 -5.66
CA LYS A 99 -14.17 0.83 -6.98
C LYS A 99 -14.62 -0.63 -7.10
N VAL A 100 -15.55 -0.88 -8.02
CA VAL A 100 -15.89 -2.23 -8.49
C VAL A 100 -15.05 -2.49 -9.74
N GLY A 101 -14.40 -3.64 -9.82
CA GLY A 101 -13.75 -4.11 -11.05
C GLY A 101 -14.79 -4.31 -12.13
N VAL A 102 -14.89 -3.37 -13.08
CA VAL A 102 -15.85 -3.50 -14.18
C VAL A 102 -15.20 -4.37 -15.26
N SER A 103 -15.81 -5.53 -15.52
CA SER A 103 -15.36 -6.51 -16.53
C SER A 103 -15.22 -5.97 -17.95
N GLU A 104 -15.79 -4.80 -18.25
CA GLU A 104 -15.91 -4.26 -19.60
C GLU A 104 -14.73 -3.38 -20.05
N MET A 105 -13.90 -2.85 -19.13
CA MET A 105 -12.80 -1.93 -19.51
C MET A 105 -11.39 -2.47 -19.30
N ASN A 106 -11.17 -3.56 -18.54
CA ASN A 106 -9.88 -4.25 -18.38
C ASN A 106 -8.63 -3.34 -18.24
N GLU A 107 -8.79 -2.12 -17.72
CA GLU A 107 -7.66 -1.23 -17.51
C GLU A 107 -7.01 -1.63 -16.19
N PHE A 108 -5.81 -2.19 -16.29
CA PHE A 108 -5.00 -2.56 -15.14
C PHE A 108 -4.70 -1.32 -14.29
N ASP A 109 -5.09 -1.34 -13.01
CA ASP A 109 -4.76 -0.28 -12.06
C ASP A 109 -3.47 -0.65 -11.31
N PRO A 110 -2.32 0.00 -11.59
CA PRO A 110 -1.05 -0.29 -10.91
C PRO A 110 -1.08 0.05 -9.42
N TYR A 111 -2.06 0.82 -8.95
CA TYR A 111 -2.28 1.18 -7.55
C TYR A 111 -3.56 0.55 -7.00
N GLY A 112 -4.02 -0.54 -7.61
CA GLY A 112 -5.18 -1.31 -7.17
C GLY A 112 -4.79 -2.35 -6.12
N ILE A 113 -5.42 -2.30 -4.95
CA ILE A 113 -5.34 -3.35 -3.93
C ILE A 113 -6.71 -3.97 -3.67
N SER A 114 -6.79 -5.30 -3.61
CA SER A 114 -8.04 -6.02 -3.37
C SER A 114 -8.68 -5.59 -2.04
N TYR A 115 -10.00 -5.39 -2.07
CA TYR A 115 -10.80 -5.05 -0.90
C TYR A 115 -11.68 -6.26 -0.55
N PRO A 116 -11.33 -7.06 0.48
CA PRO A 116 -11.89 -8.40 0.71
C PRO A 116 -13.32 -8.37 1.25
N SER A 117 -14.25 -8.14 0.34
CA SER A 117 -15.70 -8.09 0.54
C SER A 117 -16.37 -9.20 -0.27
N VAL A 118 -17.57 -9.63 0.11
CA VAL A 118 -18.41 -10.51 -0.74
C VAL A 118 -19.39 -9.72 -1.62
N TYR A 119 -19.44 -8.39 -1.46
CA TYR A 119 -20.24 -7.48 -2.28
C TYR A 119 -19.73 -7.42 -3.72
N GLU A 120 -20.64 -7.22 -4.69
CA GLU A 120 -20.33 -7.17 -6.14
C GLU A 120 -19.45 -8.34 -6.59
N GLY A 121 -19.77 -9.56 -6.15
CA GLY A 121 -19.02 -10.77 -6.52
C GLY A 121 -17.63 -10.88 -5.91
N GLY A 122 -17.25 -9.96 -5.01
CA GLY A 122 -15.90 -9.86 -4.47
C GLY A 122 -14.93 -9.06 -5.33
N ASP A 123 -15.45 -8.33 -6.32
CA ASP A 123 -14.65 -7.56 -7.29
C ASP A 123 -14.32 -6.14 -6.80
N LEU A 124 -14.41 -5.88 -5.49
CA LEU A 124 -14.05 -4.58 -4.92
C LEU A 124 -12.53 -4.45 -4.76
N TYR A 125 -12.03 -3.25 -5.03
CA TYR A 125 -10.64 -2.88 -4.80
C TYR A 125 -10.52 -1.40 -4.40
N VAL A 126 -9.42 -1.03 -3.75
CA VAL A 126 -9.03 0.35 -3.49
C VAL A 126 -8.04 0.78 -4.55
N SER A 127 -8.37 1.84 -5.27
CA SER A 127 -7.53 2.49 -6.28
C SER A 127 -6.84 3.70 -5.67
N ALA A 128 -5.52 3.68 -5.51
CA ALA A 128 -4.76 4.85 -5.08
C ALA A 128 -4.27 5.73 -6.25
N SER A 129 -4.75 5.50 -7.48
CA SER A 129 -4.27 6.16 -8.70
C SER A 129 -4.53 7.67 -8.74
N GLU A 130 -5.78 8.09 -8.49
CA GLU A 130 -6.18 9.51 -8.54
C GLU A 130 -6.16 10.19 -7.16
N TYR A 131 -6.50 9.42 -6.13
CA TYR A 131 -6.51 9.84 -4.73
C TYR A 131 -5.74 8.81 -3.92
N GLY A 132 -4.73 9.23 -3.17
CA GLY A 132 -3.95 8.31 -2.34
C GLY A 132 -3.12 9.04 -1.30
N ASN A 133 -2.27 8.32 -0.60
CA ASN A 133 -1.25 8.88 0.28
C ASN A 133 0.09 8.19 0.03
N ILE A 134 1.13 8.58 0.77
CA ILE A 134 2.49 8.08 0.55
C ILE A 134 2.67 6.56 0.73
N ILE A 135 1.74 5.86 1.39
CA ILE A 135 1.76 4.40 1.52
C ILE A 135 1.64 3.72 0.14
N ARG A 136 1.07 4.40 -0.87
CA ARG A 136 1.02 3.92 -2.25
C ARG A 136 2.38 3.78 -2.92
N CYS A 137 3.42 4.43 -2.38
CA CYS A 137 4.78 4.40 -2.92
C CYS A 137 5.60 3.19 -2.44
N ILE A 138 5.03 2.31 -1.62
CA ILE A 138 5.68 1.06 -1.21
C ILE A 138 5.78 0.15 -2.43
N ASN A 139 6.99 -0.22 -2.82
CA ASN A 139 7.24 -1.09 -3.96
C ASN A 139 7.12 -2.58 -3.62
N HIS A 140 7.13 -3.39 -4.68
CA HIS A 140 7.16 -4.84 -4.56
C HIS A 140 8.52 -5.39 -4.10
N SER A 141 8.49 -6.46 -3.31
CA SER A 141 9.56 -7.47 -3.23
C SER A 141 8.98 -8.85 -2.96
N ALA A 142 9.60 -9.93 -3.46
CA ALA A 142 9.26 -11.29 -3.06
C ALA A 142 9.65 -11.59 -1.59
N THR A 143 10.59 -10.83 -1.02
CA THR A 143 11.01 -10.90 0.39
C THR A 143 10.67 -9.60 1.13
N PRO A 144 9.38 -9.30 1.31
CA PRO A 144 8.95 -8.01 1.85
C PRO A 144 9.30 -7.85 3.34
N ASN A 145 9.48 -6.60 3.76
CA ASN A 145 9.70 -6.22 5.17
C ASN A 145 8.46 -5.54 5.80
N ALA A 146 7.38 -5.35 5.04
CA ALA A 146 6.07 -4.89 5.50
C ALA A 146 4.93 -5.65 4.80
N ARG A 147 3.70 -5.49 5.30
CA ARG A 147 2.51 -6.09 4.70
C ARG A 147 1.26 -5.22 4.84
N PHE A 148 0.32 -5.42 3.93
CA PHE A 148 -1.03 -4.89 4.03
C PHE A 148 -1.96 -5.86 4.77
N VAL A 149 -2.75 -5.34 5.70
CA VAL A 149 -3.62 -6.09 6.61
C VAL A 149 -5.03 -5.49 6.54
N PRO A 150 -6.02 -6.20 6.00
CA PRO A 150 -7.39 -5.66 5.84
C PRO A 150 -8.18 -5.77 7.15
N MET A 151 -8.28 -4.72 7.96
CA MET A 151 -8.91 -4.74 9.29
C MET A 151 -10.19 -3.89 9.36
N VAL A 152 -11.22 -4.37 10.06
CA VAL A 152 -12.40 -3.54 10.40
C VAL A 152 -12.06 -2.59 11.54
N HIS A 153 -12.10 -1.29 11.27
CA HIS A 153 -11.88 -0.23 12.25
C HIS A 153 -12.99 0.82 12.15
N ASN A 154 -13.64 1.11 13.27
CA ASN A 154 -14.84 1.96 13.36
C ASN A 154 -15.96 1.52 12.39
N GLY A 155 -16.19 0.20 12.29
CA GLY A 155 -17.22 -0.38 11.45
C GLY A 155 -16.92 -0.34 9.95
N ILE A 156 -15.71 0.08 9.53
CA ILE A 156 -15.27 0.10 8.14
C ILE A 156 -14.03 -0.79 8.00
N LEU A 157 -14.06 -1.77 7.10
CA LEU A 157 -12.90 -2.49 6.60
C LEU A 157 -11.94 -1.50 5.91
N ARG A 158 -10.70 -1.48 6.40
CA ARG A 158 -9.59 -0.63 5.95
C ARG A 158 -8.39 -1.50 5.67
N ILE A 159 -7.41 -0.98 4.92
CA ILE A 159 -6.19 -1.71 4.61
C ILE A 159 -5.03 -1.00 5.29
N PHE A 160 -4.45 -1.62 6.31
CA PHE A 160 -3.37 -1.05 7.10
C PHE A 160 -2.02 -1.64 6.73
N CYS A 161 -0.96 -0.84 6.79
CA CYS A 161 0.39 -1.29 6.56
C CYS A 161 1.12 -1.47 7.90
N PHE A 162 1.70 -2.65 8.09
CA PHE A 162 2.50 -2.99 9.28
C PHE A 162 3.86 -3.56 8.88
N VAL A 163 4.86 -3.26 9.70
CA VAL A 163 6.22 -3.78 9.57
C VAL A 163 6.27 -5.26 10.00
N LEU A 164 6.96 -6.10 9.22
CA LEU A 164 7.12 -7.54 9.48
C LEU A 164 8.35 -7.88 10.32
N GLN A 165 9.39 -7.06 10.22
CA GLN A 165 10.69 -7.24 10.88
C GLN A 165 11.34 -5.88 11.06
N ASP A 166 12.31 -5.74 11.96
CA ASP A 166 12.99 -4.45 12.16
C ASP A 166 13.57 -3.90 10.83
N ILE A 167 13.30 -2.62 10.55
CA ILE A 167 13.78 -1.91 9.36
C ILE A 167 14.68 -0.77 9.83
N LYS A 168 15.89 -0.67 9.28
CA LYS A 168 16.82 0.40 9.66
C LYS A 168 16.46 1.70 8.95
N GLN A 169 16.78 2.81 9.59
CA GLN A 169 16.73 4.12 8.96
C GLN A 169 17.46 4.10 7.61
N GLY A 170 16.80 4.63 6.57
CA GLY A 170 17.31 4.71 5.21
C GLY A 170 16.94 3.51 4.32
N ASP A 171 16.50 2.39 4.90
CA ASP A 171 16.08 1.23 4.11
C ASP A 171 14.70 1.49 3.47
N GLN A 172 14.51 0.93 2.28
CA GLN A 172 13.22 0.99 1.59
C GLN A 172 12.26 -0.04 2.19
N ILE A 173 10.99 0.34 2.24
CA ILE A 173 9.88 -0.48 2.71
C ILE A 173 9.24 -1.16 1.49
N PHE A 174 9.02 -2.47 1.60
CA PHE A 174 8.50 -3.31 0.54
C PHE A 174 7.34 -4.19 1.02
N VAL A 175 6.40 -4.44 0.12
CA VAL A 175 5.29 -5.38 0.28
C VAL A 175 5.27 -6.40 -0.84
N ASN A 176 4.59 -7.52 -0.65
CA ASN A 176 4.34 -8.45 -1.74
C ASN A 176 3.04 -8.03 -2.46
N TYR A 177 3.11 -7.71 -3.76
CA TYR A 177 1.95 -7.32 -4.57
C TYR A 177 1.02 -8.49 -4.89
N GLY A 178 1.51 -9.71 -4.71
CA GLY A 178 0.76 -10.94 -4.93
C GLY A 178 0.70 -11.36 -6.41
N PRO A 179 0.39 -12.64 -6.66
CA PRO A 179 0.41 -13.21 -8.01
C PRO A 179 -0.65 -12.61 -8.94
N SER A 180 -1.80 -12.18 -8.41
CA SER A 180 -2.88 -11.58 -9.20
C SER A 180 -2.48 -10.25 -9.83
N TYR A 181 -1.60 -9.47 -9.19
CA TYR A 181 -1.06 -8.23 -9.73
C TYR A 181 -0.22 -8.53 -10.99
N TRP A 182 0.79 -9.39 -10.85
CA TRP A 182 1.72 -9.73 -11.94
C TRP A 182 1.04 -10.44 -13.11
N LYS A 183 0.04 -11.30 -12.82
CA LYS A 183 -0.77 -11.93 -13.86
C LYS A 183 -1.53 -10.89 -14.70
N SER A 184 -1.97 -9.80 -14.08
CA SER A 184 -2.72 -8.73 -14.77
C SER A 184 -1.82 -7.81 -15.60
N THR A 185 -0.53 -7.69 -15.26
CA THR A 185 0.45 -6.91 -16.03
C THR A 185 1.06 -7.69 -17.19
N GLY A 186 1.19 -9.01 -17.06
CA GLY A 186 1.98 -9.83 -17.99
C GLY A 186 3.49 -9.59 -17.89
N ILE A 187 3.95 -8.95 -16.81
CA ILE A 187 5.35 -8.60 -16.56
C ILE A 187 5.88 -9.45 -15.40
N GLU A 188 7.13 -9.91 -15.50
CA GLU A 188 7.84 -10.56 -14.39
C GLU A 188 8.38 -9.50 -13.40
N PRO A 189 8.24 -9.73 -12.08
CA PRO A 189 8.68 -8.77 -11.07
C PRO A 189 10.19 -8.50 -11.13
N VAL A 190 10.57 -7.22 -10.98
CA VAL A 190 11.97 -6.83 -10.76
C VAL A 190 12.28 -7.01 -9.28
N GLU A 191 13.18 -7.94 -8.96
CA GLU A 191 13.58 -8.19 -7.58
C GLU A 191 14.61 -7.17 -7.08
N PHE A 192 14.31 -6.57 -5.93
CA PHE A 192 15.24 -5.74 -5.18
C PHE A 192 16.22 -6.64 -4.41
N HIS A 193 17.21 -7.20 -5.11
CA HIS A 193 18.31 -7.88 -4.44
C HIS A 193 19.37 -6.88 -3.97
N GLU A 194 19.94 -7.10 -2.79
CA GLU A 194 21.23 -6.49 -2.46
C GLU A 194 22.23 -6.91 -3.54
N GLN A 195 22.90 -5.94 -4.17
CA GLN A 195 24.09 -6.25 -4.94
C GLN A 195 25.13 -6.80 -3.96
N THR A 196 25.18 -8.12 -3.78
CA THR A 196 26.34 -8.74 -3.13
C THR A 196 27.55 -8.37 -3.97
N GLU A 197 28.48 -7.62 -3.40
CA GLU A 197 29.76 -7.32 -4.04
C GLU A 197 30.34 -8.62 -4.63
N PRO A 198 30.91 -8.59 -5.85
CA PRO A 198 31.57 -9.77 -6.38
C PRO A 198 32.70 -10.15 -5.42
N VAL A 199 32.62 -11.35 -4.85
CA VAL A 199 33.69 -11.96 -4.06
C VAL A 199 34.96 -11.88 -4.90
N ARG A 200 35.88 -10.97 -4.54
CA ARG A 200 37.21 -10.95 -5.12
C ARG A 200 37.91 -12.23 -4.70
N VAL A 201 37.96 -13.19 -5.61
CA VAL A 201 38.84 -14.35 -5.48
C VAL A 201 40.28 -13.82 -5.54
N GLN A 202 40.99 -13.91 -4.42
CA GLN A 202 42.45 -13.76 -4.37
C GLN A 202 43.12 -15.06 -4.80
#